data_AF-A0A8X6GLA6-F1
#
_entry.id   AF-A0A8X6GLA6-F1
#
_cell.length_a   1.000
_cell.length_b   1.000
_cell.length_c   1.000
_cell.angle_alpha   90.00
_cell.angle_beta   90.00
_cell.angle_gamma   90.00
#
_symmetry.space_group_name_H-M   'P 1'
#
loop_
_entity.id
_entity.type
_entity.pdbx_description
1 polymer ?
#
loop_
_entity_poly.entity_id
_entity_poly.type
_entity_poly.pdbx_seq_one_letter_code
_entity_poly.pdbx_strand_id
1 'polypeptide(L)'
;MFEISSVSSKDQFLEQAKAARLERALERKREQATLTIQAYTRGYFARKKLKHDIRKEFDETILEFTESSKLPSAVDMYKIIRRLMFVISEENEDKERFEKICRYIIASVDTDSLKKSYIAVAFNKELAVAWIHHLKTLLWHCCSDLKTLKPEFPQDAKSMNLHLHMLVSFTSVGTWKVLHNKQGEALKPAMNQLCANIMGHLVTKGLYSVLQTILLKGLVRVKPCLKKATLLAITNLSVRPVVSSQFSNNLMNLFLLHILSVPALVLHFHNFAPECLTILADHDIFKHALDLLVSEQNTRILFNALEGNYALCLIANLIHLGHSDLDNLQTNLLDFINVITRIMESCQKYVVNKKSNLTHWHPVLGWFAQKVDHGLHESLTLVKKQVQLLWSGAMIKTMFSHLVESVLATPQPSSPTNQSATSPVQNSPFKTS
;
A
#
# COMPACT_ATOMS: atom_id res chain seq x y z
N MET A 1 -21.29 -65.09 -76.46
CA MET A 1 -21.51 -65.16 -75.01
C MET A 1 -21.16 -63.78 -74.47
N PHE A 2 -22.15 -62.88 -74.43
CA PHE A 2 -21.96 -61.48 -74.02
C PHE A 2 -22.75 -61.25 -72.73
N GLU A 3 -22.05 -61.18 -71.59
CA GLU A 3 -22.57 -60.63 -70.34
C GLU A 3 -22.19 -59.15 -70.28
N ILE A 4 -23.05 -58.28 -70.80
CA ILE A 4 -22.95 -56.84 -70.58
C ILE A 4 -24.37 -56.31 -70.41
N SER A 5 -24.77 -55.99 -69.18
CA SER A 5 -25.64 -54.85 -68.81
C SER A 5 -26.38 -54.99 -67.46
N SER A 6 -25.69 -55.24 -66.34
CA SER A 6 -26.29 -55.05 -65.00
C SER A 6 -25.47 -54.18 -64.03
N VAL A 7 -24.27 -53.75 -64.44
CA VAL A 7 -23.33 -53.01 -63.58
C VAL A 7 -23.71 -51.52 -63.45
N SER A 8 -24.17 -50.88 -64.53
CA SER A 8 -24.49 -49.45 -64.57
C SER A 8 -25.65 -49.04 -63.63
N SER A 9 -26.67 -49.87 -63.47
CA SER A 9 -27.81 -49.59 -62.58
C SER A 9 -27.42 -49.68 -61.10
N LYS A 10 -26.58 -50.64 -60.72
CA LYS A 10 -26.08 -50.79 -59.35
C LYS A 10 -25.14 -49.66 -58.97
N ASP A 11 -24.23 -49.27 -59.86
CA ASP A 11 -23.28 -48.19 -59.58
C ASP A 11 -23.97 -46.82 -59.50
N GLN A 12 -24.94 -46.53 -60.38
CA GLN A 12 -25.77 -45.32 -60.26
C GLN A 12 -26.60 -45.30 -58.97
N PHE A 13 -27.15 -46.44 -58.55
CA PHE A 13 -27.88 -46.55 -57.29
C PHE A 13 -26.95 -46.34 -56.08
N LEU A 14 -25.74 -46.90 -56.12
CA LEU A 14 -24.73 -46.71 -55.08
C LEU A 14 -24.22 -45.25 -55.02
N GLU A 15 -24.04 -44.58 -56.16
CA GLU A 15 -23.71 -43.16 -56.21
C GLU A 15 -24.83 -42.27 -55.68
N GLN A 16 -26.09 -42.53 -56.06
CA GLN A 16 -27.24 -41.82 -55.50
C GLN A 16 -27.36 -42.04 -53.99
N ALA A 17 -27.17 -43.27 -53.51
CA ALA A 17 -27.18 -43.57 -52.09
C ALA A 17 -26.02 -42.88 -51.34
N LYS A 18 -24.84 -42.76 -51.96
CA LYS A 18 -23.67 -42.06 -51.40
C LYS A 18 -23.88 -40.54 -51.39
N ALA A 19 -24.43 -39.97 -52.47
CA ALA A 19 -24.79 -38.56 -52.56
C ALA A 19 -25.85 -38.19 -51.50
N ALA A 20 -26.92 -38.98 -51.39
CA ALA A 20 -27.96 -38.77 -50.37
C ALA A 20 -27.42 -38.93 -48.93
N ARG A 21 -26.41 -39.79 -48.70
CA ARG A 21 -25.73 -39.88 -47.40
C ARG A 21 -24.86 -38.65 -47.13
N LEU A 22 -24.14 -38.14 -48.12
CA LEU A 22 -23.33 -36.94 -48.00
C LEU A 22 -24.19 -35.69 -47.78
N GLU A 23 -25.31 -35.58 -48.48
CA GLU A 23 -26.28 -34.51 -48.31
C GLU A 23 -26.87 -34.51 -46.90
N ARG A 24 -27.32 -35.67 -46.40
CA ARG A 24 -27.76 -35.82 -45.00
C ARG A 24 -26.67 -35.48 -43.99
N ALA A 25 -25.41 -35.82 -44.26
CA ALA A 25 -24.30 -35.48 -43.38
C ALA A 25 -23.99 -33.98 -43.39
N LEU A 26 -24.06 -33.32 -44.54
CA LEU A 26 -23.92 -31.86 -44.68
C LEU A 26 -25.06 -31.11 -44.01
N GLU A 27 -26.29 -31.59 -44.14
CA GLU A 27 -27.47 -31.01 -43.51
C GLU A 27 -27.38 -31.10 -41.98
N ARG A 28 -26.98 -32.26 -41.43
CA ARG A 28 -26.70 -32.39 -39.99
C ARG A 28 -25.60 -31.44 -39.51
N LYS A 29 -24.54 -31.24 -40.30
CA LYS A 29 -23.47 -30.27 -39.96
C LYS A 29 -24.00 -28.84 -39.95
N ARG A 30 -24.83 -28.47 -40.93
CA ARG A 30 -25.47 -27.13 -40.99
C ARG A 30 -26.43 -26.91 -39.83
N GLU A 31 -27.24 -27.91 -39.50
CA GLU A 31 -28.16 -27.87 -38.36
C GLU A 31 -27.38 -27.70 -37.05
N GLN A 32 -26.33 -28.50 -36.82
CA GLN A 32 -25.49 -28.39 -35.63
C GLN A 32 -24.79 -27.03 -35.52
N ALA A 33 -24.28 -26.49 -36.62
CA ALA A 33 -23.71 -25.15 -36.66
C ALA A 33 -24.76 -24.09 -36.32
N THR A 34 -25.98 -24.22 -36.87
CA THR A 34 -27.11 -23.31 -36.59
C THR A 34 -27.52 -23.35 -35.13
N LEU A 35 -27.68 -24.54 -34.54
CA LEU A 35 -28.00 -24.72 -33.12
C LEU A 35 -26.93 -24.10 -32.23
N THR A 36 -25.66 -24.25 -32.60
CA THR A 36 -24.53 -23.65 -31.88
C THR A 36 -24.64 -22.13 -31.91
N ILE A 37 -24.77 -21.53 -33.10
CA ILE A 37 -24.91 -20.07 -33.24
C ILE A 37 -26.13 -19.55 -32.46
N GLN A 38 -27.28 -20.22 -32.57
CA GLN A 38 -28.49 -19.85 -31.84
C GLN A 38 -28.30 -19.92 -30.32
N ALA A 39 -27.67 -20.97 -29.79
CA ALA A 39 -27.40 -21.11 -28.36
C ALA A 39 -26.49 -19.99 -27.85
N TYR A 40 -25.40 -19.69 -28.57
CA TYR A 40 -24.50 -18.58 -28.22
C TYR A 40 -25.22 -17.23 -28.26
N THR A 41 -26.05 -17.01 -29.28
CA THR A 41 -26.81 -15.76 -29.48
C THR A 41 -27.85 -15.56 -28.38
N ARG A 42 -28.64 -16.59 -28.06
CA ARG A 42 -29.61 -16.56 -26.95
C ARG A 42 -28.91 -16.31 -25.61
N GLY A 43 -27.79 -16.99 -25.37
CA GLY A 43 -26.98 -16.78 -24.17
C GLY A 43 -26.42 -15.37 -24.08
N TYR A 44 -25.96 -14.79 -25.19
CA TYR A 44 -25.48 -13.41 -25.26
C TYR A 44 -26.58 -12.41 -24.93
N PHE A 45 -27.76 -12.52 -25.56
CA PHE A 45 -28.89 -11.64 -25.27
C PHE A 45 -29.41 -11.79 -23.84
N ALA A 46 -29.49 -13.01 -23.31
CA ALA A 46 -29.89 -13.26 -21.93
C ALA A 46 -28.92 -12.60 -20.93
N ARG A 47 -27.61 -12.76 -21.13
CA ARG A 47 -26.59 -12.07 -20.30
C ARG A 47 -26.71 -10.56 -20.41
N LYS A 48 -26.85 -10.01 -21.63
CA LYS A 48 -26.97 -8.56 -21.84
C LYS A 48 -28.22 -8.00 -21.17
N LYS A 49 -29.37 -8.69 -21.28
CA LYS A 49 -30.61 -8.33 -20.62
C LYS A 49 -30.47 -8.37 -19.09
N LEU A 50 -29.91 -9.45 -18.54
CA LEU A 50 -29.65 -9.56 -17.10
C LEU A 50 -28.77 -8.41 -16.59
N LYS A 51 -27.69 -8.08 -17.30
CA LYS A 51 -26.82 -6.96 -16.93
C LYS A 51 -27.57 -5.63 -16.95
N HIS A 52 -28.38 -5.40 -17.97
CA HIS A 52 -29.19 -4.19 -18.10
C HIS A 52 -30.23 -4.07 -16.98
N ASP A 53 -30.98 -5.14 -16.73
CA ASP A 53 -32.04 -5.17 -15.71
C ASP A 53 -31.47 -4.91 -14.30
N ILE A 54 -30.33 -5.52 -13.97
CA ILE A 54 -29.63 -5.30 -12.68
C ILE A 54 -29.13 -3.85 -12.55
N ARG A 55 -28.53 -3.28 -13.61
CA ARG A 55 -28.06 -1.88 -13.59
C ARG A 55 -29.23 -0.91 -13.44
N LYS A 56 -30.32 -1.15 -14.15
CA LYS A 56 -31.54 -0.35 -14.09
C LYS A 56 -32.16 -0.37 -12.70
N GLU A 57 -32.32 -1.55 -12.09
CA GLU A 57 -32.85 -1.69 -10.74
C GLU A 57 -32.01 -0.92 -9.70
N PHE A 58 -30.68 -0.97 -9.82
CA PHE A 58 -29.80 -0.17 -8.97
C PHE A 58 -29.97 1.33 -9.21
N ASP A 59 -29.98 1.77 -10.48
CA ASP A 59 -30.09 3.18 -10.84
C ASP A 59 -31.42 3.78 -10.34
N GLU A 60 -32.52 3.04 -10.41
CA GLU A 60 -33.83 3.45 -9.87
C GLU A 60 -33.82 3.55 -8.34
N THR A 61 -33.23 2.57 -7.64
CA THR A 61 -33.19 2.56 -6.17
C THR A 61 -32.27 3.64 -5.60
N ILE A 62 -31.13 3.89 -6.26
CA ILE A 62 -30.16 4.90 -5.81
C ILE A 62 -30.65 6.32 -6.13
N LEU A 63 -31.53 6.50 -7.12
CA LEU A 63 -32.10 7.80 -7.47
C LEU A 63 -32.81 8.43 -6.27
N GLU A 64 -33.58 7.63 -5.53
CA GLU A 64 -34.27 8.06 -4.31
C GLU A 64 -33.28 8.63 -3.28
N PHE A 65 -32.11 8.02 -3.14
CA PHE A 65 -31.04 8.51 -2.26
C PHE A 65 -30.42 9.81 -2.78
N THR A 66 -30.13 9.90 -4.08
CA THR A 66 -29.47 11.08 -4.66
C THR A 66 -30.36 12.31 -4.70
N GLU A 67 -31.67 12.15 -4.90
CA GLU A 67 -32.60 13.27 -5.04
C GLU A 67 -33.26 13.67 -3.72
N SER A 68 -33.65 12.70 -2.89
CA SER A 68 -34.42 12.97 -1.66
C SER A 68 -33.61 12.89 -0.37
N SER A 69 -32.32 12.54 -0.46
CA SER A 69 -31.43 12.27 0.69
C SER A 69 -31.97 11.24 1.69
N LYS A 70 -33.00 10.47 1.31
CA LYS A 70 -33.52 9.37 2.12
C LYS A 70 -32.68 8.14 1.87
N LEU A 71 -32.06 7.60 2.92
CA LEU A 71 -31.34 6.33 2.83
C LEU A 71 -32.32 5.15 2.71
N PRO A 72 -32.20 4.32 1.65
CA PRO A 72 -32.88 3.04 1.56
C PRO A 72 -32.48 2.09 2.70
N SER A 73 -33.35 1.10 2.92
CA SER A 73 -33.10 -0.04 3.82
C SER A 73 -31.76 -0.72 3.50
N ALA A 74 -30.93 -0.92 4.53
CA ALA A 74 -29.60 -1.49 4.39
C ALA A 74 -29.61 -2.92 3.80
N VAL A 75 -30.62 -3.71 4.17
CA VAL A 75 -30.75 -5.10 3.72
C VAL A 75 -31.14 -5.16 2.25
N ASP A 76 -32.06 -4.31 1.81
CA ASP A 76 -32.53 -4.28 0.43
C ASP A 76 -31.42 -3.75 -0.48
N MET A 77 -30.75 -2.69 -0.03
CA MET A 77 -29.60 -2.15 -0.74
C MET A 77 -28.44 -3.14 -0.81
N TYR A 78 -28.17 -3.90 0.25
CA TYR A 78 -27.20 -5.00 0.21
C TYR A 78 -27.53 -6.03 -0.87
N LYS A 79 -28.78 -6.46 -1.02
CA LYS A 79 -29.19 -7.43 -2.05
C LYS A 79 -29.01 -6.87 -3.47
N ILE A 80 -29.29 -5.59 -3.68
CA ILE A 80 -29.10 -4.91 -4.97
C ILE A 80 -27.61 -4.76 -5.29
N ILE A 81 -26.82 -4.22 -4.36
CA ILE A 81 -25.37 -4.03 -4.54
C ILE A 81 -24.68 -5.37 -4.79
N ARG A 82 -25.07 -6.44 -4.09
CA ARG A 82 -24.51 -7.78 -4.30
C ARG A 82 -24.74 -8.29 -5.72
N ARG A 83 -25.93 -8.08 -6.29
CA ARG A 83 -26.23 -8.43 -7.69
C ARG A 83 -25.48 -7.54 -8.67
N LEU A 84 -25.37 -6.24 -8.37
CA LEU A 84 -24.62 -5.31 -9.20
C LEU A 84 -23.14 -5.68 -9.26
N MET A 85 -22.51 -6.04 -8.13
CA MET A 85 -21.11 -6.48 -8.09
C MET A 85 -20.83 -7.76 -8.89
N PHE A 86 -21.86 -8.56 -9.23
CA PHE A 86 -21.72 -9.70 -10.14
C PHE A 86 -21.67 -9.27 -11.62
N VAL A 87 -22.25 -8.11 -11.94
CA VAL A 87 -22.41 -7.59 -13.29
C VAL A 87 -21.38 -6.51 -13.64
N ILE A 88 -20.91 -5.76 -12.64
CA ILE A 88 -19.95 -4.67 -12.82
C ILE A 88 -18.78 -5.18 -13.64
N SER A 89 -18.59 -4.52 -14.78
CA SER A 89 -17.40 -4.67 -15.61
C SER A 89 -16.37 -3.62 -15.20
N GLU A 90 -15.08 -3.92 -15.32
CA GLU A 90 -13.98 -2.96 -15.16
C GLU A 90 -13.99 -1.85 -16.25
N GLU A 91 -14.97 -1.88 -17.16
CA GLU A 91 -15.21 -0.83 -18.15
C GLU A 91 -15.71 0.46 -17.47
N ASN A 92 -15.26 1.61 -17.98
CA ASN A 92 -15.51 2.95 -17.41
C ASN A 92 -16.99 3.26 -17.08
N GLU A 93 -17.95 2.61 -17.75
CA GLU A 93 -19.40 2.86 -17.55
C GLU A 93 -19.88 2.55 -16.12
N ASP A 94 -19.27 1.58 -15.43
CA ASP A 94 -19.72 1.17 -14.10
C ASP A 94 -18.94 1.86 -12.95
N LYS A 95 -17.89 2.64 -13.27
CA LYS A 95 -17.10 3.39 -12.28
C LYS A 95 -17.97 4.38 -11.51
N GLU A 96 -18.85 5.11 -12.20
CA GLU A 96 -19.76 6.07 -11.55
C GLU A 96 -20.76 5.37 -10.62
N ARG A 97 -21.28 4.20 -11.02
CA ARG A 97 -22.17 3.39 -10.18
C ARG A 97 -21.44 2.91 -8.93
N PHE A 98 -20.20 2.45 -9.08
CA PHE A 98 -19.39 2.04 -7.93
C PHE A 98 -19.12 3.19 -6.96
N GLU A 99 -18.87 4.41 -7.45
CA GLU A 99 -18.75 5.58 -6.59
C GLU A 99 -20.07 5.89 -5.85
N LYS A 100 -21.23 5.72 -6.50
CA LYS A 100 -22.54 5.86 -5.84
C LYS A 100 -22.74 4.82 -4.74
N ILE A 101 -22.31 3.58 -4.96
CA ILE A 101 -22.29 2.52 -3.92
C ILE A 101 -21.45 2.98 -2.72
N CYS A 102 -20.22 3.44 -2.97
CA CYS A 102 -19.33 3.90 -1.90
C CYS A 102 -19.94 5.06 -1.10
N ARG A 103 -20.55 6.04 -1.77
CA ARG A 103 -21.23 7.18 -1.12
C ARG A 103 -22.40 6.73 -0.26
N TYR A 104 -23.24 5.82 -0.77
CA TYR A 104 -24.35 5.26 0.02
C TYR A 104 -23.83 4.53 1.26
N ILE A 105 -22.83 3.66 1.10
CA ILE A 105 -22.31 2.87 2.23
C ILE A 105 -21.71 3.79 3.30
N ILE A 106 -20.88 4.77 2.92
CA ILE A 106 -20.33 5.75 3.88
C ILE A 106 -21.46 6.49 4.60
N ALA A 107 -22.42 7.04 3.86
CA ALA A 107 -23.55 7.76 4.45
C ALA A 107 -24.36 6.86 5.41
N SER A 108 -24.49 5.57 5.10
CA SER A 108 -25.21 4.61 5.94
C SER A 108 -24.48 4.28 7.24
N VAL A 109 -23.14 4.20 7.20
CA VAL A 109 -22.30 3.93 8.38
C VAL A 109 -22.40 5.07 9.40
N ASP A 110 -22.60 6.29 8.91
CA ASP A 110 -22.81 7.49 9.70
C ASP A 110 -24.21 7.63 10.33
N THR A 111 -25.07 6.61 10.19
CA THR A 111 -26.41 6.59 10.82
C THR A 111 -26.48 5.65 12.02
N ASP A 112 -27.27 6.06 13.02
CA ASP A 112 -27.48 5.28 14.25
C ASP A 112 -28.62 4.25 14.11
N SER A 113 -29.31 4.25 12.97
CA SER A 113 -30.46 3.39 12.74
C SER A 113 -30.04 2.01 12.24
N LEU A 114 -30.41 0.96 12.98
CA LEU A 114 -30.20 -0.44 12.58
C LEU A 114 -30.88 -0.81 11.24
N LYS A 115 -31.93 -0.09 10.82
CA LYS A 115 -32.58 -0.34 9.53
C LYS A 115 -31.80 0.25 8.35
N LYS A 116 -31.07 1.32 8.58
CA LYS A 116 -30.39 2.10 7.53
C LYS A 116 -28.88 1.87 7.49
N SER A 117 -28.27 1.49 8.61
CA SER A 117 -26.83 1.25 8.69
C SER A 117 -26.45 -0.03 7.95
N TYR A 118 -25.52 0.08 6.99
CA TYR A 118 -25.04 -1.06 6.23
C TYR A 118 -24.33 -2.12 7.09
N ILE A 119 -23.79 -1.71 8.25
CA ILE A 119 -23.17 -2.62 9.23
C ILE A 119 -24.21 -3.51 9.88
N ALA A 120 -25.46 -3.05 10.03
CA ALA A 120 -26.51 -3.82 10.69
C ALA A 120 -26.86 -5.12 9.93
N VAL A 121 -26.52 -5.20 8.63
CA VAL A 121 -26.63 -6.45 7.86
C VAL A 121 -25.76 -7.56 8.45
N ALA A 122 -24.62 -7.22 9.05
CA ALA A 122 -23.72 -8.16 9.72
C ALA A 122 -24.33 -8.76 11.00
N PHE A 123 -25.36 -8.12 11.58
CA PHE A 123 -26.05 -8.64 12.77
C PHE A 123 -27.11 -9.69 12.43
N ASN A 124 -27.52 -9.79 11.16
CA ASN A 124 -28.41 -10.85 10.72
C ASN A 124 -27.61 -12.14 10.49
N LYS A 125 -27.86 -13.16 11.31
CA LYS A 125 -27.14 -14.46 11.29
C LYS A 125 -27.16 -15.13 9.92
N GLU A 126 -28.23 -14.98 9.14
CA GLU A 126 -28.35 -15.60 7.80
C GLU A 126 -27.52 -14.87 6.74
N LEU A 127 -27.35 -13.55 6.88
CA LEU A 127 -26.68 -12.71 5.89
C LEU A 127 -25.23 -12.40 6.26
N ALA A 128 -24.84 -12.54 7.53
CA ALA A 128 -23.54 -12.09 8.05
C ALA A 128 -22.35 -12.62 7.24
N VAL A 129 -22.27 -13.93 7.01
CA VAL A 129 -21.14 -14.54 6.29
C VAL A 129 -21.06 -14.05 4.84
N ALA A 130 -22.20 -14.01 4.15
CA ALA A 130 -22.28 -13.52 2.78
C ALA A 130 -21.96 -12.02 2.69
N TRP A 131 -22.34 -11.23 3.70
CA TRP A 131 -22.01 -9.82 3.80
C TRP A 131 -20.51 -9.59 4.04
N ILE A 132 -19.86 -10.37 4.91
CA ILE A 132 -18.41 -10.26 5.15
C ILE A 132 -17.63 -10.52 3.85
N HIS A 133 -18.01 -11.56 3.09
CA HIS A 133 -17.39 -11.85 1.80
C HIS A 133 -17.62 -10.70 0.80
N HIS A 134 -18.85 -10.20 0.72
CA HIS A 134 -19.20 -9.09 -0.15
C HIS A 134 -18.44 -7.80 0.20
N LEU A 135 -18.32 -7.47 1.48
CA LEU A 135 -17.58 -6.31 1.96
C LEU A 135 -16.09 -6.42 1.58
N LYS A 136 -15.48 -7.60 1.76
CA LYS A 136 -14.10 -7.85 1.32
C LYS A 136 -13.92 -7.56 -0.17
N THR A 137 -14.85 -8.01 -1.01
CA THR A 137 -14.85 -7.74 -2.46
C THR A 137 -14.98 -6.25 -2.78
N LEU A 138 -15.90 -5.53 -2.11
CA LEU A 138 -16.07 -4.08 -2.29
C LEU A 138 -14.79 -3.32 -1.95
N LEU A 139 -14.20 -3.59 -0.78
CA LEU A 139 -13.00 -2.91 -0.32
C LEU A 139 -11.78 -3.23 -1.21
N TRP A 140 -11.70 -4.46 -1.73
CA TRP A 140 -10.67 -4.79 -2.70
C TRP A 140 -10.86 -4.09 -4.06
N HIS A 141 -12.10 -3.87 -4.49
CA HIS A 141 -12.38 -3.07 -5.67
C HIS A 141 -11.93 -1.61 -5.47
N CYS A 142 -12.19 -1.02 -4.29
CA CYS A 142 -11.62 0.29 -3.92
C CYS A 142 -10.08 0.29 -4.02
N CYS A 143 -9.40 -0.75 -3.54
CA CYS A 143 -7.94 -0.86 -3.64
C CYS A 143 -7.45 -0.97 -5.09
N SER A 144 -8.20 -1.68 -5.95
CA SER A 144 -7.87 -1.86 -7.36
C SER A 144 -8.00 -0.53 -8.11
N ASP A 145 -9.09 0.21 -7.89
CA ASP A 145 -9.30 1.54 -8.45
C ASP A 145 -8.21 2.52 -8.01
N LEU A 146 -7.85 2.51 -6.71
CA LEU A 146 -6.79 3.36 -6.17
C LEU A 146 -5.45 3.21 -6.91
N LYS A 147 -5.12 2.02 -7.44
CA LYS A 147 -3.89 1.84 -8.24
C LYS A 147 -3.93 2.61 -9.55
N THR A 148 -5.09 2.79 -10.15
CA THR A 148 -5.25 3.42 -11.47
C THR A 148 -5.34 4.95 -11.37
N LEU A 149 -5.92 5.45 -10.28
CA LEU A 149 -6.13 6.87 -10.05
C LEU A 149 -4.82 7.67 -10.01
N LYS A 150 -4.93 8.93 -10.42
CA LYS A 150 -3.83 9.88 -10.51
C LYS A 150 -4.12 11.12 -9.64
N PRO A 151 -3.38 11.32 -8.54
CA PRO A 151 -3.70 12.34 -7.54
C PRO A 151 -3.58 13.79 -8.06
N GLU A 152 -2.93 14.02 -9.20
CA GLU A 152 -2.85 15.32 -9.87
C GLU A 152 -4.16 15.79 -10.50
N PHE A 153 -5.05 14.87 -10.88
CA PHE A 153 -6.32 15.22 -11.49
C PHE A 153 -7.39 15.41 -10.40
N PRO A 154 -8.08 16.56 -10.33
CA PRO A 154 -9.05 16.83 -9.26
C PRO A 154 -10.17 15.79 -9.15
N GLN A 155 -10.65 15.24 -10.27
CA GLN A 155 -11.68 14.19 -10.27
C GLN A 155 -11.15 12.89 -9.67
N ASP A 156 -9.98 12.43 -10.10
CA ASP A 156 -9.34 11.24 -9.54
C ASP A 156 -8.98 11.43 -8.06
N ALA A 157 -8.58 12.63 -7.65
CA ALA A 157 -8.33 12.94 -6.25
C ALA A 157 -9.62 12.85 -5.40
N LYS A 158 -10.77 13.23 -5.95
CA LYS A 158 -12.07 13.06 -5.29
C LYS A 158 -12.43 11.58 -5.14
N SER A 159 -12.30 10.79 -6.21
CA SER A 159 -12.54 9.34 -6.18
C SER A 159 -11.56 8.63 -5.24
N MET A 160 -10.29 9.04 -5.23
CA MET A 160 -9.26 8.51 -4.33
C MET A 160 -9.65 8.72 -2.87
N ASN A 161 -10.08 9.92 -2.49
CA ASN A 161 -10.52 10.20 -1.13
C ASN A 161 -11.78 9.42 -0.76
N LEU A 162 -12.71 9.20 -1.71
CA LEU A 162 -13.89 8.36 -1.48
C LEU A 162 -13.50 6.90 -1.19
N HIS A 163 -12.60 6.32 -1.98
CA HIS A 163 -12.11 4.95 -1.78
C HIS A 163 -11.30 4.80 -0.49
N LEU A 164 -10.44 5.77 -0.17
CA LEU A 164 -9.71 5.78 1.11
C LEU A 164 -10.66 5.91 2.29
N HIS A 165 -11.73 6.71 2.18
CA HIS A 165 -12.74 6.83 3.23
C HIS A 165 -13.46 5.50 3.45
N MET A 166 -13.87 4.81 2.38
CA MET A 166 -14.43 3.44 2.49
C MET A 166 -13.49 2.50 3.26
N LEU A 167 -12.21 2.47 2.90
CA LEU A 167 -11.22 1.62 3.56
C LEU A 167 -11.04 2.00 5.03
N VAL A 168 -10.92 3.29 5.37
CA VAL A 168 -10.78 3.76 6.75
C VAL A 168 -12.01 3.41 7.58
N SER A 169 -13.21 3.55 7.00
CA SER A 169 -14.47 3.28 7.66
C SER A 169 -14.65 1.80 8.02
N PHE A 170 -14.13 0.85 7.25
CA PHE A 170 -14.28 -0.58 7.55
C PHE A 170 -13.03 -1.24 8.16
N THR A 171 -12.03 -0.45 8.53
CA THR A 171 -10.81 -0.91 9.24
C THR A 171 -10.72 -0.40 10.68
N SER A 172 -11.75 0.29 11.17
CA SER A 172 -11.89 0.69 12.58
C SER A 172 -13.35 0.65 12.97
N VAL A 173 -13.64 0.14 14.16
CA VAL A 173 -14.99 0.13 14.73
C VAL A 173 -15.41 1.53 15.19
N GLY A 174 -14.45 2.43 15.43
CA GLY A 174 -14.73 3.79 15.93
C GLY A 174 -15.57 4.64 14.97
N THR A 175 -15.56 4.32 13.68
CA THR A 175 -16.34 5.00 12.63
C THR A 175 -17.80 4.54 12.58
N TRP A 176 -18.16 3.46 13.28
CA TRP A 176 -19.47 2.82 13.18
C TRP A 176 -20.42 3.38 14.24
N LYS A 177 -21.18 4.44 13.90
CA LYS A 177 -22.02 5.13 14.89
C LYS A 177 -23.10 4.23 15.51
N VAL A 178 -23.60 3.25 14.77
CA VAL A 178 -24.54 2.23 15.26
C VAL A 178 -24.03 1.46 16.49
N LEU A 179 -22.71 1.43 16.73
CA LEU A 179 -22.08 0.77 17.87
C LEU A 179 -21.73 1.71 19.04
N HIS A 180 -22.00 3.01 18.93
CA HIS A 180 -21.77 3.96 20.02
C HIS A 180 -22.82 3.85 21.14
N ASN A 181 -23.93 3.17 20.88
CA ASN A 181 -25.00 2.93 21.85
C ASN A 181 -24.61 1.85 22.87
N LYS A 182 -25.22 1.86 24.07
CA LYS A 182 -24.96 0.90 25.17
C LYS A 182 -25.01 -0.58 24.74
N GLN A 183 -25.94 -0.94 23.86
CA GLN A 183 -26.05 -2.30 23.32
C GLN A 183 -24.92 -2.65 22.33
N GLY A 184 -24.38 -1.65 21.63
CA GLY A 184 -23.26 -1.80 20.71
C GLY A 184 -21.94 -2.08 21.41
N GLU A 185 -21.79 -1.69 22.68
CA GLU A 185 -20.55 -1.92 23.43
C GLU A 185 -20.22 -3.40 23.60
N ALA A 186 -21.23 -4.23 23.86
CA ALA A 186 -21.07 -5.68 23.95
C ALA A 186 -20.62 -6.31 22.62
N LEU A 187 -20.91 -5.66 21.48
CA LEU A 187 -20.56 -6.13 20.15
C LEU A 187 -19.19 -5.62 19.68
N LYS A 188 -18.63 -4.56 20.31
CA LYS A 188 -17.33 -3.96 19.92
C LYS A 188 -16.20 -4.99 19.79
N PRO A 189 -16.01 -5.96 20.71
CA PRO A 189 -14.93 -6.96 20.58
C PRO A 189 -15.05 -7.82 19.33
N ALA A 190 -16.25 -8.35 19.04
CA ALA A 190 -16.51 -9.15 17.85
C ALA A 190 -16.33 -8.34 16.56
N MET A 191 -16.74 -7.06 16.58
CA MET A 191 -16.60 -6.15 15.45
C MET A 191 -15.15 -5.71 15.22
N ASN A 192 -14.36 -5.57 16.29
CA ASN A 192 -12.91 -5.35 16.18
C ASN A 192 -12.23 -6.55 15.52
N GLN A 193 -12.61 -7.78 15.88
CA GLN A 193 -12.10 -8.98 15.23
C GLN A 193 -12.51 -9.03 13.74
N LEU A 194 -13.72 -8.59 13.40
CA LEU A 194 -14.15 -8.45 12.02
C LEU A 194 -13.26 -7.45 11.25
N CYS A 195 -12.99 -6.26 11.81
CA CYS A 195 -12.06 -5.29 11.23
C CYS A 195 -10.66 -5.90 11.03
N ALA A 196 -10.14 -6.65 12.01
CA ALA A 196 -8.86 -7.35 11.90
C ALA A 196 -8.87 -8.37 10.75
N ASN A 197 -9.95 -9.15 10.60
CA ASN A 197 -10.12 -10.12 9.51
C ASN A 197 -10.23 -9.46 8.13
N ILE A 198 -10.84 -8.27 8.06
CA ILE A 198 -10.91 -7.46 6.83
C ILE A 198 -9.52 -6.92 6.49
N MET A 199 -8.83 -6.32 7.45
CA MET A 199 -7.46 -5.83 7.27
C MET A 199 -6.52 -6.95 6.81
N GLY A 200 -6.57 -8.12 7.46
CA GLY A 200 -5.81 -9.30 7.06
C GLY A 200 -6.09 -9.70 5.61
N HIS A 201 -7.36 -9.73 5.19
CA HIS A 201 -7.71 -10.01 3.80
C HIS A 201 -7.12 -8.98 2.82
N LEU A 202 -7.25 -7.68 3.11
CA LEU A 202 -6.70 -6.63 2.27
C LEU A 202 -5.18 -6.72 2.16
N VAL A 203 -4.49 -6.99 3.28
CA VAL A 203 -3.04 -7.19 3.29
C VAL A 203 -2.64 -8.38 2.43
N THR A 204 -3.31 -9.54 2.56
CA THR A 204 -3.01 -10.72 1.73
C THR A 204 -3.22 -10.49 0.23
N LYS A 205 -4.09 -9.54 -0.14
CA LYS A 205 -4.32 -9.13 -1.53
C LYS A 205 -3.33 -8.07 -2.02
N GLY A 206 -2.54 -7.47 -1.14
CA GLY A 206 -1.50 -6.49 -1.50
C GLY A 206 -1.84 -5.04 -1.17
N LEU A 207 -2.57 -4.77 -0.08
CA LEU A 207 -2.87 -3.42 0.40
C LEU A 207 -1.63 -2.51 0.47
N TYR A 208 -0.53 -2.99 1.04
CA TYR A 208 0.69 -2.18 1.18
C TYR A 208 1.26 -1.73 -0.16
N SER A 209 1.25 -2.60 -1.18
CA SER A 209 1.67 -2.26 -2.55
C SER A 209 0.73 -1.22 -3.19
N VAL A 210 -0.58 -1.29 -2.92
CA VAL A 210 -1.56 -0.26 -3.36
C VAL A 210 -1.20 1.09 -2.74
N LEU A 211 -1.02 1.12 -1.41
CA LEU A 211 -0.69 2.35 -0.68
C LEU A 211 0.64 2.95 -1.14
N GLN A 212 1.66 2.11 -1.35
CA GLN A 212 2.94 2.52 -1.92
C GLN A 212 2.75 3.20 -3.28
N THR A 213 1.96 2.61 -4.17
CA THR A 213 1.71 3.16 -5.51
C THR A 213 1.12 4.58 -5.43
N ILE A 214 0.18 4.81 -4.51
CA ILE A 214 -0.44 6.13 -4.30
C ILE A 214 0.60 7.12 -3.75
N LEU A 215 1.37 6.71 -2.74
CA LEU A 215 2.40 7.54 -2.12
C LEU A 215 3.48 7.93 -3.14
N LEU A 216 3.94 7.00 -3.97
CA LEU A 216 4.92 7.28 -5.03
C LEU A 216 4.36 8.28 -6.05
N LYS A 217 3.16 8.05 -6.61
CA LYS A 217 2.50 9.00 -7.54
C LYS A 217 2.29 10.38 -6.91
N GLY A 218 2.08 10.40 -5.59
CA GLY A 218 1.66 11.56 -4.84
C GLY A 218 2.79 12.46 -4.31
N LEU A 219 3.90 11.85 -3.89
CA LEU A 219 4.99 12.50 -3.16
C LEU A 219 6.28 12.60 -3.96
N VAL A 220 6.56 11.62 -4.82
CA VAL A 220 7.84 11.47 -5.52
C VAL A 220 7.87 12.34 -6.78
N ARG A 221 7.92 13.66 -6.55
CA ARG A 221 7.77 14.72 -7.55
C ARG A 221 8.13 16.09 -6.96
N VAL A 222 8.51 17.05 -7.80
CA VAL A 222 8.90 18.42 -7.38
C VAL A 222 7.90 19.07 -6.41
N LYS A 223 6.60 18.96 -6.68
CA LYS A 223 5.53 19.44 -5.80
C LYS A 223 4.60 18.28 -5.42
N PRO A 224 4.52 17.92 -4.12
CA PRO A 224 3.59 16.91 -3.63
C PRO A 224 2.13 17.31 -3.91
N CYS A 225 1.30 16.33 -4.29
CA CYS A 225 -0.12 16.54 -4.57
C CYS A 225 -1.06 15.91 -3.53
N LEU A 226 -0.55 15.03 -2.66
CA LEU A 226 -1.35 14.47 -1.56
C LEU A 226 -1.55 15.51 -0.47
N LYS A 227 -2.81 15.70 -0.08
CA LYS A 227 -3.20 16.61 1.00
C LYS A 227 -3.14 15.88 2.35
N LYS A 228 -3.12 16.67 3.43
CA LYS A 228 -3.14 16.20 4.83
C LYS A 228 -4.14 15.05 5.09
N ALA A 229 -5.41 15.23 4.70
CA ALA A 229 -6.44 14.21 4.93
C ALA A 229 -6.13 12.87 4.23
N THR A 230 -5.61 12.92 3.00
CA THR A 230 -5.22 11.73 2.23
C THR A 230 -4.03 11.01 2.88
N LEU A 231 -3.01 11.77 3.32
CA LEU A 231 -1.85 11.22 4.02
C LEU A 231 -2.24 10.58 5.36
N LEU A 232 -3.15 11.20 6.10
CA LEU A 232 -3.66 10.66 7.36
C LEU A 232 -4.42 9.36 7.15
N ALA A 233 -5.23 9.27 6.09
CA ALA A 233 -5.94 8.04 5.74
C ALA A 233 -4.96 6.90 5.37
N ILE A 234 -3.96 7.18 4.53
CA ILE A 234 -2.93 6.21 4.14
C ILE A 234 -2.11 5.75 5.37
N THR A 235 -1.76 6.67 6.27
CA THR A 235 -1.03 6.37 7.51
C THR A 235 -1.85 5.45 8.41
N ASN A 236 -3.13 5.77 8.63
CA ASN A 236 -4.03 4.90 9.39
C ASN A 236 -4.15 3.50 8.77
N LEU A 237 -4.37 3.42 7.45
CA LEU A 237 -4.52 2.16 6.74
C LEU A 237 -3.27 1.30 6.73
N SER A 238 -2.09 1.92 6.80
CA SER A 238 -0.81 1.20 6.84
C SER A 238 -0.41 0.76 8.25
N VAL A 239 -0.71 1.57 9.28
CA VAL A 239 -0.33 1.29 10.68
C VAL A 239 -1.30 0.31 11.35
N ARG A 240 -2.62 0.44 11.16
CA ARG A 240 -3.63 -0.39 11.84
C ARG A 240 -3.41 -1.90 11.68
N PRO A 241 -3.08 -2.46 10.50
CA PRO A 241 -2.82 -3.89 10.37
C PRO A 241 -1.61 -4.34 11.18
N VAL A 242 -0.55 -3.54 11.22
CA VAL A 242 0.66 -3.83 12.01
C VAL A 242 0.32 -3.89 13.49
N VAL A 243 -0.37 -2.86 14.01
CA VAL A 243 -0.83 -2.79 15.40
C VAL A 243 -1.76 -3.95 15.75
N SER A 244 -2.73 -4.25 14.88
CA SER A 244 -3.66 -5.37 15.08
C SER A 244 -2.98 -6.73 15.10
N SER A 245 -1.80 -6.87 14.48
CA SER A 245 -0.98 -8.09 14.50
C SER A 245 0.08 -8.09 15.61
N GLN A 246 0.05 -7.11 16.52
CA GLN A 246 1.07 -6.89 17.54
C GLN A 246 2.48 -6.80 16.95
N PHE A 247 2.61 -6.04 15.85
CA PHE A 247 3.89 -5.79 15.18
C PHE A 247 4.62 -7.06 14.71
N SER A 248 3.87 -8.07 14.25
CA SER A 248 4.44 -9.29 13.69
C SER A 248 5.52 -8.99 12.63
N ASN A 249 6.62 -9.74 12.66
CA ASN A 249 7.77 -9.53 11.76
C ASN A 249 7.36 -9.48 10.28
N ASN A 250 6.37 -10.28 9.88
CA ASN A 250 5.87 -10.27 8.51
C ASN A 250 5.21 -8.93 8.12
N LEU A 251 4.29 -8.43 8.95
CA LEU A 251 3.62 -7.16 8.64
C LEU A 251 4.55 -5.96 8.81
N MET A 252 5.47 -6.00 9.78
CA MET A 252 6.48 -4.96 9.90
C MET A 252 7.40 -4.93 8.68
N ASN A 253 7.87 -6.09 8.18
CA ASN A 253 8.63 -6.16 6.94
C ASN A 253 7.86 -5.54 5.76
N LEU A 254 6.58 -5.86 5.59
CA LEU A 254 5.75 -5.26 4.52
C LEU A 254 5.59 -3.74 4.70
N PHE A 255 5.42 -3.27 5.93
CA PHE A 255 5.32 -1.84 6.24
C PHE A 255 6.63 -1.11 5.90
N LEU A 256 7.78 -1.64 6.32
CA LEU A 256 9.08 -1.05 6.00
C LEU A 256 9.36 -1.09 4.49
N LEU A 257 9.05 -2.20 3.83
CA LEU A 257 9.28 -2.42 2.40
C LEU A 257 8.46 -1.50 1.52
N HIS A 258 7.19 -1.24 1.86
CA HIS A 258 6.26 -0.54 0.97
C HIS A 258 5.90 0.88 1.44
N ILE A 259 5.99 1.17 2.74
CA ILE A 259 5.59 2.46 3.30
C ILE A 259 6.82 3.24 3.74
N LEU A 260 7.60 2.73 4.69
CA LEU A 260 8.72 3.51 5.25
C LEU A 260 9.92 3.64 4.29
N SER A 261 9.95 2.87 3.20
CA SER A 261 10.91 3.02 2.10
C SER A 261 10.51 4.10 1.08
N VAL A 262 9.30 4.68 1.17
CA VAL A 262 8.87 5.73 0.24
C VAL A 262 9.80 6.95 0.37
N PRO A 263 10.35 7.48 -0.72
CA PRO A 263 11.29 8.59 -0.68
C PRO A 263 10.74 9.79 0.10
N ALA A 264 11.52 10.28 1.06
CA ALA A 264 11.23 11.47 1.86
C ALA A 264 9.87 11.49 2.58
N LEU A 265 9.25 10.33 2.83
CA LEU A 265 7.94 10.22 3.48
C LEU A 265 7.88 11.01 4.80
N VAL A 266 8.84 10.80 5.69
CA VAL A 266 8.85 11.40 7.03
C VAL A 266 9.05 12.91 6.95
N LEU A 267 9.86 13.38 5.99
CA LEU A 267 9.99 14.81 5.70
C LEU A 267 8.68 15.42 5.18
N HIS A 268 7.96 14.69 4.33
CA HIS A 268 6.65 15.14 3.86
C HIS A 268 5.62 15.18 4.99
N PHE A 269 5.62 14.20 5.90
CA PHE A 269 4.77 14.24 7.09
C PHE A 269 5.09 15.44 7.97
N HIS A 270 6.36 15.68 8.28
CA HIS A 270 6.78 16.85 9.05
C HIS A 270 6.26 18.17 8.45
N ASN A 271 6.36 18.33 7.14
CA ASN A 271 6.01 19.59 6.47
C ASN A 271 4.49 19.77 6.22
N PHE A 272 3.74 18.70 5.96
CA PHE A 272 2.36 18.79 5.45
C PHE A 272 1.30 18.13 6.34
N ALA A 273 1.67 17.17 7.19
CA ALA A 273 0.75 16.38 7.99
C ALA A 273 1.43 15.84 9.26
N PRO A 274 1.80 16.71 10.22
CA PRO A 274 2.55 16.31 11.42
C PRO A 274 1.81 15.29 12.28
N GLU A 275 0.47 15.21 12.19
CA GLU A 275 -0.33 14.17 12.85
C GLU A 275 0.00 12.76 12.37
N CYS A 276 0.57 12.61 11.17
CA CYS A 276 1.06 11.31 10.72
C CYS A 276 2.28 10.90 11.55
N LEU A 277 3.14 11.84 11.96
CA LEU A 277 4.28 11.56 12.83
C LEU A 277 3.83 11.18 14.24
N THR A 278 2.80 11.86 14.77
CA THR A 278 2.26 11.51 16.09
C THR A 278 1.71 10.09 16.10
N ILE A 279 0.99 9.68 15.05
CA ILE A 279 0.53 8.28 14.92
C ILE A 279 1.71 7.28 14.91
N LEU A 280 2.82 7.60 14.25
CA LEU A 280 4.00 6.72 14.22
C LEU A 280 4.69 6.66 15.60
N ALA A 281 4.73 7.79 16.32
CA ALA A 281 5.29 7.88 17.66
C ALA A 281 4.42 7.15 18.70
N ASP A 282 3.10 7.39 18.69
CA ASP A 282 2.12 6.76 19.60
C ASP A 282 2.10 5.23 19.52
N HIS A 283 2.58 4.67 18.40
CA HIS A 283 2.69 3.25 18.15
C HIS A 283 4.13 2.72 18.16
N ASP A 284 5.10 3.51 18.63
CA ASP A 284 6.51 3.14 18.73
C ASP A 284 7.09 2.55 17.44
N ILE A 285 6.65 3.05 16.27
CA ILE A 285 7.03 2.46 14.97
C ILE A 285 8.54 2.52 14.76
N PHE A 286 9.19 3.58 15.23
CA PHE A 286 10.64 3.71 15.17
C PHE A 286 11.36 2.56 15.88
N LYS A 287 11.00 2.28 17.13
CA LYS A 287 11.56 1.19 17.92
C LYS A 287 11.33 -0.16 17.25
N HIS A 288 10.09 -0.49 16.89
CA HIS A 288 9.78 -1.78 16.27
C HIS A 288 10.47 -1.97 14.91
N ALA A 289 10.71 -0.88 14.17
CA ALA A 289 11.51 -0.93 12.95
C ALA A 289 12.97 -1.29 13.25
N LEU A 290 13.57 -0.70 14.29
CA LEU A 290 14.92 -1.04 14.74
C LEU A 290 15.00 -2.49 15.21
N ASP A 291 14.10 -2.94 16.09
CA ASP A 291 14.06 -4.31 16.60
C ASP A 291 14.08 -5.35 15.46
N LEU A 292 13.31 -5.10 14.39
CA LEU A 292 13.31 -5.96 13.20
C LEU A 292 14.63 -5.92 12.43
N LEU A 293 15.19 -4.71 12.24
CA LEU A 293 16.36 -4.46 11.40
C LEU A 293 17.70 -4.76 12.10
N VAL A 294 17.73 -4.90 13.43
CA VAL A 294 18.90 -5.36 14.18
C VAL A 294 19.30 -6.76 13.74
N SER A 295 18.31 -7.62 13.43
CA SER A 295 18.56 -8.96 12.88
C SER A 295 19.19 -8.91 11.49
N GLU A 296 20.37 -9.52 11.36
CA GLU A 296 21.15 -9.44 10.13
C GLU A 296 20.42 -10.00 8.90
N GLN A 297 19.76 -11.14 9.10
CA GLN A 297 18.99 -11.80 8.06
C GLN A 297 17.85 -10.92 7.55
N ASN A 298 17.09 -10.29 8.46
CA ASN A 298 15.98 -9.42 8.09
C ASN A 298 16.47 -8.20 7.30
N THR A 299 17.53 -7.54 7.78
CA THR A 299 18.11 -6.39 7.06
C THR A 299 18.53 -6.79 5.65
N ARG A 300 19.19 -7.95 5.50
CA ARG A 300 19.70 -8.40 4.21
C ARG A 300 18.58 -8.73 3.23
N ILE A 301 17.53 -9.42 3.70
CA ILE A 301 16.34 -9.71 2.88
C ILE A 301 15.71 -8.40 2.40
N LEU A 302 15.51 -7.46 3.32
CA LEU A 302 14.86 -6.18 3.02
C LEU A 302 15.71 -5.30 2.10
N PHE A 303 17.03 -5.27 2.30
CA PHE A 303 17.97 -4.56 1.44
C PHE A 303 17.95 -5.11 0.00
N ASN A 304 17.94 -6.44 -0.15
CA ASN A 304 17.86 -7.08 -1.46
C ASN A 304 16.53 -6.79 -2.16
N ALA A 305 15.43 -6.69 -1.41
CA ALA A 305 14.11 -6.39 -1.96
C ALA A 305 13.95 -4.92 -2.38
N LEU A 306 14.55 -3.98 -1.64
CA LEU A 306 14.49 -2.55 -1.94
C LEU A 306 15.47 -2.11 -3.02
N GLU A 307 16.55 -2.87 -3.20
CA GLU A 307 17.73 -2.44 -3.94
C GLU A 307 18.36 -1.17 -3.31
N GLY A 308 19.63 -0.87 -3.60
CA GLY A 308 20.38 0.14 -2.84
C GLY A 308 19.73 1.53 -2.73
N ASN A 309 18.90 1.92 -3.71
CA ASN A 309 18.23 3.22 -3.74
C ASN A 309 17.08 3.35 -2.72
N TYR A 310 16.13 2.40 -2.69
CA TYR A 310 15.03 2.50 -1.73
C TYR A 310 15.45 2.08 -0.32
N ALA A 311 16.51 1.27 -0.19
CA ALA A 311 17.16 1.05 1.09
C ALA A 311 17.69 2.36 1.69
N LEU A 312 18.26 3.23 0.85
CA LEU A 312 18.66 4.58 1.27
C LEU A 312 17.45 5.45 1.67
N CYS A 313 16.33 5.35 0.97
CA CYS A 313 15.09 6.05 1.37
C CYS A 313 14.58 5.58 2.73
N LEU A 314 14.64 4.27 3.01
CA LEU A 314 14.28 3.73 4.32
C LEU A 314 15.15 4.31 5.44
N ILE A 315 16.49 4.32 5.28
CA ILE A 315 17.36 4.87 6.34
C ILE A 315 17.14 6.38 6.51
N ALA A 316 16.92 7.11 5.42
CA ALA A 316 16.65 8.55 5.50
C ALA A 316 15.38 8.85 6.30
N ASN A 317 14.33 8.04 6.13
CA ASN A 317 13.12 8.13 6.93
C ASN A 317 13.35 7.75 8.39
N LEU A 318 14.12 6.69 8.68
CA LEU A 318 14.47 6.30 10.06
C LEU A 318 15.31 7.38 10.77
N ILE A 319 16.31 7.94 10.09
CA ILE A 319 17.12 9.05 10.61
C ILE A 319 16.23 10.24 10.97
N HIS A 320 15.29 10.58 10.09
CA HIS A 320 14.39 11.70 10.35
C HIS A 320 13.38 11.41 11.48
N LEU A 321 12.90 10.16 11.62
CA LEU A 321 12.08 9.77 12.77
C LEU A 321 12.86 9.90 14.08
N GLY A 322 14.07 9.36 14.15
CA GLY A 322 14.92 9.49 15.34
C GLY A 322 15.31 10.94 15.64
N HIS A 323 15.47 11.79 14.62
CA HIS A 323 15.69 13.22 14.82
C HIS A 323 14.45 13.95 15.36
N SER A 324 13.25 13.49 14.99
CA SER A 324 11.99 14.11 15.42
C SER A 324 11.64 13.77 16.88
N ASP A 325 12.17 12.66 17.39
CA ASP A 325 11.96 12.18 18.76
C ASP A 325 13.29 11.68 19.35
N LEU A 326 14.07 12.64 19.88
CA LEU A 326 15.42 12.39 20.38
C LEU A 326 15.43 11.54 21.67
N ASP A 327 14.37 11.58 22.45
CA ASP A 327 14.25 10.81 23.70
C ASP A 327 14.09 9.31 23.38
N ASN A 328 13.23 9.00 22.40
CA ASN A 328 13.06 7.65 21.90
C ASN A 328 14.33 7.16 21.17
N LEU A 329 15.00 8.04 20.41
CA LEU A 329 16.31 7.74 19.83
C LEU A 329 17.34 7.39 20.90
N GLN A 330 17.45 8.19 21.96
CA GLN A 330 18.42 7.96 23.03
C GLN A 330 18.21 6.59 23.69
N THR A 331 16.95 6.18 23.86
CA THR A 331 16.58 4.87 24.44
C THR A 331 17.00 3.70 23.54
N ASN A 332 17.02 3.88 22.22
CA ASN A 332 17.32 2.83 21.23
C ASN A 332 18.63 3.10 20.46
N LEU A 333 19.55 3.86 21.05
CA LEU A 333 20.70 4.44 20.35
C LEU A 333 21.63 3.39 19.73
N LEU A 334 21.94 2.32 20.47
CA LEU A 334 22.85 1.26 20.00
C LEU A 334 22.27 0.53 18.78
N ASP A 335 20.99 0.18 18.84
CA ASP A 335 20.28 -0.49 17.75
C ASP A 335 20.19 0.43 16.53
N PHE A 336 19.91 1.72 16.74
CA PHE A 336 19.94 2.73 15.69
C PHE A 336 21.31 2.80 15.00
N ILE A 337 22.40 2.99 15.76
CA ILE A 337 23.77 3.07 15.21
C ILE A 337 24.09 1.80 14.42
N ASN A 338 23.79 0.63 14.98
CA ASN A 338 24.06 -0.66 14.33
C ASN A 338 23.30 -0.78 13.00
N VAL A 339 21.99 -0.50 12.99
CA VAL A 339 21.14 -0.58 11.79
C VAL A 339 21.61 0.39 10.70
N ILE A 340 21.86 1.66 11.06
CA ILE A 340 22.27 2.69 10.09
C ILE A 340 23.64 2.35 9.50
N THR A 341 24.63 2.01 10.33
CA THR A 341 25.97 1.62 9.85
C THR A 341 25.90 0.43 8.90
N ARG A 342 25.17 -0.64 9.27
CA ARG A 342 25.08 -1.86 8.45
C ARG A 342 24.40 -1.63 7.10
N ILE A 343 23.32 -0.83 7.05
CA ILE A 343 22.65 -0.53 5.78
C ILE A 343 23.53 0.39 4.93
N MET A 344 24.21 1.38 5.52
CA MET A 344 25.14 2.24 4.79
C MET A 344 26.33 1.46 4.20
N GLU A 345 26.92 0.55 4.94
CA GLU A 345 27.96 -0.36 4.43
C GLU A 345 27.43 -1.23 3.28
N SER A 346 26.19 -1.71 3.39
CA SER A 346 25.54 -2.49 2.33
C SER A 346 25.33 -1.65 1.07
N CYS A 347 24.90 -0.38 1.22
CA CYS A 347 24.84 0.58 0.10
C CYS A 347 26.21 0.82 -0.54
N GLN A 348 27.28 0.95 0.26
CA GLN A 348 28.64 1.12 -0.26
C GLN A 348 29.08 -0.11 -1.08
N LYS A 349 28.90 -1.32 -0.54
CA LYS A 349 29.21 -2.58 -1.24
C LYS A 349 28.39 -2.69 -2.53
N TYR A 350 27.11 -2.30 -2.50
CA TYR A 350 26.21 -2.31 -3.64
C TYR A 350 26.72 -1.43 -4.80
N VAL A 351 27.12 -0.19 -4.49
CA VAL A 351 27.68 0.77 -5.47
C VAL A 351 28.97 0.24 -6.09
N VAL A 352 29.88 -0.31 -5.28
CA VAL A 352 31.16 -0.86 -5.75
C VAL A 352 30.97 -2.05 -6.69
N ASN A 353 29.98 -2.89 -6.44
CA ASN A 353 29.71 -4.10 -7.24
C ASN A 353 28.97 -3.79 -8.55
N LYS A 354 28.31 -2.64 -8.68
CA LYS A 354 27.52 -2.25 -9.85
C LYS A 354 28.27 -1.22 -10.72
N LYS A 355 29.45 -1.60 -11.21
CA LYS A 355 30.23 -0.81 -12.18
C LYS A 355 29.92 -1.25 -13.61
N SER A 356 29.65 -0.30 -14.50
CA SER A 356 29.40 -0.49 -15.92
C SER A 356 29.83 0.77 -16.67
N ASN A 357 29.97 0.68 -18.00
CA ASN A 357 30.29 1.83 -18.84
C ASN A 357 29.15 2.87 -18.91
N LEU A 358 27.93 2.48 -18.53
CA LEU A 358 26.77 3.38 -18.42
C LEU A 358 26.46 3.62 -16.93
N THR A 359 26.89 4.77 -16.39
CA THR A 359 26.68 5.16 -15.00
C THR A 359 25.71 6.33 -14.88
N HIS A 360 24.93 6.35 -13.79
CA HIS A 360 24.08 7.47 -13.40
C HIS A 360 24.62 8.13 -12.13
N TRP A 361 24.44 9.45 -12.00
CA TRP A 361 24.81 10.20 -10.81
C TRP A 361 23.72 10.13 -9.75
N HIS A 362 24.10 9.81 -8.52
CA HIS A 362 23.24 9.79 -7.35
C HIS A 362 23.74 10.78 -6.29
N PRO A 363 22.91 11.71 -5.75
CA PRO A 363 23.35 12.78 -4.84
C PRO A 363 24.01 12.34 -3.52
N VAL A 364 23.70 11.12 -3.06
CA VAL A 364 24.31 10.48 -1.88
C VAL A 364 25.37 9.42 -2.24
N LEU A 365 25.03 8.46 -3.11
CA LEU A 365 25.87 7.31 -3.44
C LEU A 365 26.92 7.53 -4.54
N GLY A 366 26.89 8.67 -5.24
CA GLY A 366 27.82 8.94 -6.35
C GLY A 366 27.45 8.21 -7.65
N TRP A 367 28.45 7.88 -8.46
CA TRP A 367 28.26 7.25 -9.78
C TRP A 367 28.12 5.72 -9.70
N PHE A 368 27.04 5.15 -10.25
CA PHE A 368 26.90 3.69 -10.40
C PHE A 368 25.94 3.29 -11.53
N ALA A 369 25.97 2.02 -11.92
CA ALA A 369 25.38 1.50 -13.16
C ALA A 369 23.89 1.15 -13.13
N GLN A 370 23.12 1.68 -12.17
CA GLN A 370 21.69 1.38 -12.07
C GLN A 370 20.85 2.53 -12.61
N LYS A 371 19.84 2.19 -13.40
CA LYS A 371 18.79 3.14 -13.77
C LYS A 371 18.02 3.54 -12.52
N VAL A 372 17.98 4.84 -12.26
CA VAL A 372 17.15 5.44 -11.21
C VAL A 372 15.88 5.91 -11.89
N ASP A 373 14.72 5.55 -11.37
CA ASP A 373 13.44 6.05 -11.90
C ASP A 373 13.39 7.58 -11.81
N HIS A 374 12.82 8.23 -12.82
CA HIS A 374 12.84 9.70 -12.95
C HIS A 374 12.31 10.42 -11.69
N GLY A 375 11.17 9.96 -11.15
CA GLY A 375 10.61 10.55 -9.93
C GLY A 375 11.50 10.34 -8.70
N LEU A 376 12.17 9.18 -8.60
CA LEU A 376 13.08 8.91 -7.50
C LEU A 376 14.22 9.92 -7.51
N HIS A 377 14.82 10.19 -8.68
CA HIS A 377 15.92 11.14 -8.83
C HIS A 377 15.56 12.55 -8.32
N GLU A 378 14.36 13.06 -8.63
CA GLU A 378 13.89 14.35 -8.11
C GLU A 378 13.83 14.37 -6.57
N SER A 379 13.41 13.25 -5.98
CA SER A 379 13.22 13.10 -4.54
C SER A 379 14.53 12.87 -3.79
N LEU A 380 15.62 12.51 -4.46
CA LEU A 380 16.93 12.26 -3.83
C LEU A 380 17.51 13.49 -3.15
N THR A 381 17.15 14.69 -3.60
CA THR A 381 17.54 15.95 -2.94
C THR A 381 16.95 16.06 -1.53
N LEU A 382 15.72 15.58 -1.34
CA LEU A 382 15.03 15.53 -0.07
C LEU A 382 15.59 14.41 0.83
N VAL A 383 15.83 13.24 0.25
CA VAL A 383 16.50 12.11 0.93
C VAL A 383 17.87 12.54 1.45
N LYS A 384 18.65 13.26 0.65
CA LYS A 384 19.95 13.82 1.08
C LYS A 384 19.80 14.75 2.29
N LYS A 385 18.79 15.64 2.31
CA LYS A 385 18.54 16.52 3.47
C LYS A 385 18.24 15.73 4.74
N GLN A 386 17.48 14.64 4.65
CA GLN A 386 17.21 13.77 5.80
C GLN A 386 18.47 13.08 6.29
N VAL A 387 19.29 12.54 5.39
CA VAL A 387 20.57 11.90 5.76
C VAL A 387 21.52 12.91 6.39
N GLN A 388 21.52 14.17 5.95
CA GLN A 388 22.31 15.25 6.56
C GLN A 388 21.95 15.52 8.02
N LEU A 389 20.76 15.13 8.50
CA LEU A 389 20.38 15.26 9.91
C LEU A 389 21.28 14.46 10.85
N LEU A 390 21.98 13.43 10.36
CA LEU A 390 23.03 12.72 11.11
C LEU A 390 24.12 13.67 11.64
N TRP A 391 24.41 14.74 10.89
CA TRP A 391 25.40 15.75 11.25
C TRP A 391 24.77 17.00 11.90
N SER A 392 23.49 16.96 12.25
CA SER A 392 22.87 18.04 13.02
C SER A 392 23.45 18.07 14.44
N GLY A 393 23.56 19.27 15.03
CA GLY A 393 24.09 19.42 16.39
C GLY A 393 23.31 18.59 17.43
N ALA A 394 21.99 18.49 17.27
CA ALA A 394 21.14 17.68 18.14
C ALA A 394 21.47 16.18 18.03
N MET A 395 21.56 15.66 16.81
CA MET A 395 21.87 14.24 16.57
C MET A 395 23.28 13.87 17.06
N ILE A 396 24.28 14.71 16.77
CA ILE A 396 25.65 14.51 17.26
C ILE A 396 25.67 14.51 18.79
N LYS A 397 25.00 15.47 19.43
CA LYS A 397 24.92 15.53 20.89
C LYS A 397 24.30 14.27 21.48
N THR A 398 23.22 13.76 20.89
CA THR A 398 22.55 12.53 21.35
C THR A 398 23.40 11.28 21.11
N MET A 399 24.02 11.15 19.94
CA MET A 399 24.82 9.97 19.58
C MET A 399 26.13 9.86 20.37
N PHE A 400 26.72 11.00 20.75
CA PHE A 400 28.03 11.05 21.40
C PHE A 400 27.98 11.54 22.86
N SER A 401 26.78 11.72 23.46
CA SER A 401 26.62 12.20 24.84
C SER A 401 27.46 11.42 25.83
N HIS A 402 27.36 10.08 25.80
CA HIS A 402 28.11 9.19 26.68
C HIS A 402 29.62 9.25 26.46
N LEU A 403 30.07 9.45 25.21
CA LEU A 403 31.50 9.61 24.92
C LEU A 403 32.01 10.93 25.53
N VAL A 404 31.28 12.02 25.33
CA VAL A 404 31.64 13.34 25.89
C VAL A 404 31.64 13.30 27.41
N GLU A 405 30.63 12.68 28.03
CA GLU A 405 30.58 12.48 29.49
C GLU A 405 31.76 11.65 29.99
N SER A 406 32.14 10.58 29.28
CA SER A 406 33.29 9.75 29.67
C SER A 406 34.63 10.49 29.60
N VAL A 407 34.83 11.33 28.59
CA VAL A 407 36.04 12.16 28.44
C VAL A 407 36.10 13.23 29.53
N LEU A 408 34.96 13.84 29.88
CA LEU A 408 34.89 14.84 30.95
C LEU A 408 35.04 14.21 32.35
N ALA A 409 34.62 12.97 32.53
CA ALA A 409 34.78 12.23 33.78
C ALA A 409 36.19 11.63 33.96
N THR A 410 37.04 11.67 32.93
CA THR A 410 38.42 11.20 33.03
C THR A 410 39.25 12.24 33.80
N PRO A 411 39.82 11.92 34.98
CA PRO A 411 40.60 12.88 35.74
C PRO A 411 41.81 13.34 34.91
N GLN A 412 41.97 14.66 34.77
CA GLN A 412 43.18 15.21 34.16
C GLN A 412 44.41 14.68 34.91
N PRO A 413 45.47 14.22 34.21
CA PRO A 413 46.72 13.91 34.88
C PRO A 413 47.19 15.18 35.60
N SER A 414 47.36 15.07 36.92
CA SER A 414 47.89 16.12 37.78
C SER A 414 49.11 16.75 37.12
N SER A 415 49.04 18.06 36.88
CA SER A 415 50.15 18.87 36.39
C SER A 415 51.41 18.59 37.23
N PRO A 416 52.59 18.45 36.59
CA PRO A 416 53.82 18.27 37.34
C PRO A 416 54.06 19.52 38.17
N THR A 417 54.20 19.33 39.47
CA THR A 417 54.59 20.35 40.42
C THR A 417 55.93 20.94 39.96
N ASN A 418 55.95 22.23 39.62
CA ASN A 418 57.16 22.97 39.31
C ASN A 418 58.12 22.90 40.52
N GLN A 419 59.06 21.96 40.48
CA GLN A 419 60.26 22.05 41.30
C GLN A 419 61.18 23.08 40.65
N SER A 420 61.47 24.12 41.42
CA SER A 420 62.36 25.22 41.12
C SER A 420 63.73 24.73 40.62
N ALA A 421 63.99 24.95 39.33
CA ALA A 421 65.32 24.83 38.75
C ALA A 421 66.21 25.99 39.23
N THR A 422 67.15 25.68 40.11
CA THR A 422 68.34 26.52 40.34
C THR A 422 69.38 26.11 39.31
N SER A 423 69.78 27.04 38.44
CA SER A 423 70.90 26.87 37.51
C SER A 423 72.08 27.72 37.99
N PRO A 424 73.33 27.20 38.03
CA PRO A 424 74.49 27.97 38.41
C PRO A 424 75.06 28.76 37.23
N VAL A 425 75.61 29.92 37.58
CA VAL A 425 76.31 30.89 36.73
C VAL A 425 77.60 30.28 36.15
N GLN A 426 77.86 30.49 34.86
CA GLN A 426 79.22 30.41 34.32
C GLN A 426 79.45 31.45 33.21
N ASN A 427 80.52 32.24 33.42
CA ASN A 427 81.01 33.36 32.61
C ASN A 427 81.64 32.90 31.27
N SER A 428 81.29 33.63 30.19
CA SER A 428 82.14 34.31 29.16
C SER A 428 83.31 33.55 28.47
N PRO A 429 83.92 34.05 27.35
CA PRO A 429 83.66 35.28 26.59
C PRO A 429 83.67 35.17 25.03
N PHE A 430 83.13 36.22 24.38
CA PHE A 430 83.51 36.86 23.10
C PHE A 430 84.14 36.08 21.92
N LYS A 431 83.57 36.26 20.72
CA LYS A 431 84.18 37.08 19.65
C LYS A 431 83.20 37.37 18.49
N THR A 432 83.26 38.62 18.05
CA THR A 432 82.63 39.24 16.88
C THR A 432 83.35 38.93 15.58
N SER A 433 82.61 38.94 14.48
CA SER A 433 82.98 39.60 13.22
C SER A 433 81.72 40.14 12.57
#